data_AF-A0A3D2GBD7-F1
#
_entry.id   AF-A0A3D2GBD7-F1
#
_cell.length_a   1.000
_cell.length_b   1.000
_cell.length_c   1.000
_cell.angle_alpha   90.00
_cell.angle_beta   90.00
_cell.angle_gamma   90.00
#
_symmetry.space_group_name_H-M   'P 1'
#
loop_
_entity.id
_entity.type
_entity.pdbx_description
1 polymer ?
#
loop_
_entity_poly.entity_id
_entity_poly.type
_entity_poly.pdbx_seq_one_letter_code
_entity_poly.pdbx_strand_id
1 'polypeptide(L)'
;RRFLLHANPLLSDWVTSKVGDGWITDLPQIAGIAKYADDPKALKEFMNIKYQNKVRLAKYIKLHNGIDVDPNSIFDVQVKRLHEYKRQLLNILHVMYLYNQLKANPNMDFYPRTFIFGAKAAAGYMNAKLTIKLINSVADVINNDASIKGKIKVVFIENYRVSNAEIIFAAADVSEQISTASKEASGTGNMKFMLNGALTLGTMDGANVEIVEEVGAENAFIFGLSSDEVIRYENNGGYNPMDIYNSDQDIRKVVDQLVDGTYSKGDRELFRTLYNSLLNTQSTDKADRYFILKDFRSYAEAQKKVEKAYRNTQGWAKSALLNTAHVGKFTSDRTIQEYVDDIWHLDHVDIE
;
A
#
# COMPACT_ATOMS: atom_id res chain seq x y z
N ARG A 1 9.04 -19.53 -2.66
CA ARG A 1 8.20 -20.40 -3.54
C ARG A 1 6.89 -19.73 -3.97
N ARG A 2 5.78 -19.79 -3.20
CA ARG A 2 4.45 -19.29 -3.66
C ARG A 2 4.44 -17.84 -4.17
N PHE A 3 4.97 -16.91 -3.39
CA PHE A 3 4.87 -15.47 -3.68
C PHE A 3 5.91 -14.90 -4.66
N LEU A 4 6.75 -15.76 -5.26
CA LEU A 4 7.67 -15.39 -6.35
C LEU A 4 7.63 -16.47 -7.44
N LEU A 5 8.24 -17.64 -7.20
CA LEU A 5 8.32 -18.77 -8.16
C LEU A 5 6.98 -19.09 -8.83
N HIS A 6 5.90 -19.18 -8.06
CA HIS A 6 4.57 -19.48 -8.60
C HIS A 6 3.82 -18.22 -9.07
N ALA A 7 3.78 -17.18 -8.24
CA ALA A 7 2.98 -15.97 -8.49
C ALA A 7 3.50 -15.10 -9.66
N ASN A 8 4.81 -15.09 -9.86
CA ASN A 8 5.51 -14.22 -10.79
C ASN A 8 6.59 -15.00 -11.56
N PRO A 9 6.16 -15.91 -12.47
CA PRO A 9 7.08 -16.77 -13.23
C PRO A 9 8.05 -15.95 -14.08
N LEU A 10 7.59 -14.84 -14.67
CA LEU A 10 8.45 -13.95 -15.47
C LEU A 10 9.63 -13.40 -14.66
N LEU A 11 9.40 -12.94 -13.43
CA LEU A 11 10.48 -12.48 -12.57
C LEU A 11 11.35 -13.64 -12.08
N SER A 12 10.75 -14.79 -11.80
CA SER A 12 11.45 -15.97 -11.31
C SER A 12 12.41 -16.54 -12.35
N ASP A 13 11.99 -16.63 -13.61
CA ASP A 13 12.82 -17.04 -14.74
C ASP A 13 13.96 -16.04 -14.96
N TRP A 14 13.66 -14.74 -14.87
CA TRP A 14 14.66 -13.69 -14.99
C TRP A 14 15.71 -13.77 -13.88
N VAL A 15 15.31 -13.86 -12.61
CA VAL A 15 16.23 -14.05 -11.46
C VAL A 15 17.08 -15.29 -11.67
N THR A 16 16.46 -16.42 -12.04
CA THR A 16 17.16 -17.68 -12.29
C THR A 16 18.22 -17.55 -13.38
N SER A 17 17.91 -16.83 -14.46
CA SER A 17 18.87 -16.57 -15.55
C SER A 17 20.08 -15.72 -15.12
N LYS A 18 19.97 -14.95 -14.03
CA LYS A 18 21.02 -14.04 -13.54
C LYS A 18 21.87 -14.64 -12.41
N VAL A 19 21.28 -15.47 -11.55
CA VAL A 19 21.93 -15.98 -10.33
C VAL A 19 21.85 -17.52 -10.14
N GLY A 20 21.27 -18.27 -11.07
CA GLY A 20 20.99 -19.70 -10.89
C GLY A 20 19.69 -19.95 -10.12
N ASP A 21 19.34 -21.20 -9.84
CA ASP A 21 18.07 -21.61 -9.21
C ASP A 21 18.15 -21.80 -7.68
N GLY A 22 19.34 -21.72 -7.09
CA GLY A 22 19.56 -21.88 -5.64
C GLY A 22 18.74 -20.94 -4.76
N TRP A 23 18.39 -19.75 -5.27
CA TRP A 23 17.53 -18.78 -4.56
C TRP A 23 16.13 -19.33 -4.21
N ILE A 24 15.67 -20.39 -4.89
CA ILE A 24 14.33 -20.96 -4.68
C ILE A 24 14.17 -21.52 -3.26
N THR A 25 15.24 -22.12 -2.73
CA THR A 25 15.32 -22.70 -1.37
C THR A 25 16.29 -21.96 -0.45
N ASP A 26 17.09 -21.05 -0.99
CA ASP A 26 17.99 -20.17 -0.23
C ASP A 26 17.85 -18.71 -0.71
N LEU A 27 16.74 -18.07 -0.32
CA LEU A 27 16.35 -16.75 -0.80
C LEU A 27 17.46 -15.68 -0.70
N PRO A 28 18.33 -15.63 0.34
CA PRO A 28 19.49 -14.72 0.36
C PRO A 28 20.33 -14.68 -0.91
N GLN A 29 20.41 -15.77 -1.69
CA GLN A 29 21.13 -15.77 -2.98
C GLN A 29 20.56 -14.79 -4.01
N ILE A 30 19.29 -14.37 -3.87
CA ILE A 30 18.67 -13.36 -4.74
C ILE A 30 19.42 -12.02 -4.70
N ALA A 31 20.17 -11.73 -3.64
CA ALA A 31 21.01 -10.54 -3.53
C ALA A 31 22.01 -10.40 -4.69
N GLY A 32 22.37 -11.51 -5.35
CA GLY A 32 23.23 -11.51 -6.54
C GLY A 32 22.68 -10.68 -7.71
N ILE A 33 21.37 -10.36 -7.75
CA ILE A 33 20.82 -9.47 -8.79
C ILE A 33 21.19 -7.99 -8.57
N ALA A 34 21.64 -7.59 -7.37
CA ALA A 34 21.99 -6.21 -7.05
C ALA A 34 23.10 -5.65 -7.96
N LYS A 35 24.00 -6.51 -8.49
CA LYS A 35 25.05 -6.11 -9.44
C LYS A 35 24.49 -5.54 -10.77
N TYR A 36 23.22 -5.77 -11.06
CA TYR A 36 22.53 -5.24 -12.24
C TYR A 36 21.76 -3.94 -11.98
N ALA A 37 21.85 -3.38 -10.76
CA ALA A 37 21.14 -2.16 -10.37
C ALA A 37 21.53 -0.92 -11.20
N ASP A 38 22.70 -0.95 -11.85
CA ASP A 38 23.20 0.09 -12.74
C ASP A 38 23.28 -0.33 -14.22
N ASP A 39 22.79 -1.53 -14.57
CA ASP A 39 22.73 -2.02 -15.96
C ASP A 39 21.42 -1.58 -16.64
N PRO A 40 21.44 -0.66 -17.62
CA PRO A 40 20.24 -0.15 -18.27
C PRO A 40 19.41 -1.24 -18.97
N LYS A 41 20.07 -2.29 -19.49
CA LYS A 41 19.38 -3.39 -20.15
C LYS A 41 18.63 -4.23 -19.12
N ALA A 42 19.28 -4.59 -18.03
CA ALA A 42 18.67 -5.35 -16.94
C ALA A 42 17.49 -4.60 -16.30
N LEU A 43 17.63 -3.30 -16.05
CA LEU A 43 16.54 -2.47 -15.52
C LEU A 43 15.34 -2.41 -16.48
N LYS A 44 15.59 -2.32 -17.80
CA LYS A 44 14.52 -2.35 -18.80
C LYS A 44 13.82 -3.71 -18.85
N GLU A 45 14.57 -4.81 -18.79
CA GLU A 45 14.01 -6.17 -18.69
C GLU A 45 13.12 -6.30 -17.44
N PHE A 46 13.63 -5.89 -16.28
CA PHE A 46 12.92 -5.93 -15.00
C PHE A 46 11.61 -5.12 -15.02
N MET A 47 11.65 -3.89 -15.54
CA MET A 47 10.44 -3.06 -15.63
C MET A 47 9.45 -3.55 -16.69
N ASN A 48 9.92 -4.20 -17.77
CA ASN A 48 9.01 -4.85 -18.71
C ASN A 48 8.25 -6.01 -18.05
N ILE A 49 8.90 -6.79 -17.17
CA ILE A 49 8.23 -7.83 -16.37
C ILE A 49 7.14 -7.21 -15.48
N LYS A 50 7.44 -6.11 -14.79
CA LYS A 50 6.45 -5.34 -14.01
C LYS A 50 5.27 -4.92 -14.89
N TYR A 51 5.52 -4.37 -16.06
CA TYR A 51 4.46 -3.96 -17.00
C TYR A 51 3.57 -5.13 -17.43
N GLN A 52 4.15 -6.29 -17.79
CA GLN A 52 3.36 -7.48 -18.14
C GLN A 52 2.48 -7.96 -16.97
N ASN A 53 3.00 -7.89 -15.74
CA ASN A 53 2.22 -8.18 -14.54
C ASN A 53 1.08 -7.18 -14.33
N LYS A 54 1.30 -5.89 -14.60
CA LYS A 54 0.26 -4.85 -14.57
C LYS A 54 -0.82 -5.08 -15.62
N VAL A 55 -0.46 -5.47 -16.84
CA VAL A 55 -1.41 -5.89 -17.88
C VAL A 55 -2.23 -7.09 -17.43
N ARG A 56 -1.60 -8.09 -16.78
CA ARG A 56 -2.30 -9.26 -16.22
C ARG A 56 -3.31 -8.85 -15.15
N LEU A 57 -2.93 -7.96 -14.23
CA LEU A 57 -3.85 -7.44 -13.21
C LEU A 57 -4.97 -6.58 -13.82
N ALA A 58 -4.67 -5.74 -14.81
CA ALA A 58 -5.67 -4.93 -15.50
C ALA A 58 -6.75 -5.81 -16.16
N LYS A 59 -6.35 -6.91 -16.81
CA LYS A 59 -7.29 -7.92 -17.36
C LYS A 59 -8.15 -8.55 -16.26
N TYR A 60 -7.55 -8.91 -15.13
CA TYR A 60 -8.28 -9.43 -13.97
C TYR A 60 -9.31 -8.42 -13.45
N ILE A 61 -8.92 -7.16 -13.27
CA ILE A 61 -9.80 -6.08 -12.80
C ILE A 61 -10.94 -5.87 -13.79
N LYS A 62 -10.66 -5.85 -15.10
CA LYS A 62 -11.71 -5.71 -16.11
C LYS A 62 -12.73 -6.85 -16.03
N LEU A 63 -12.25 -8.10 -15.90
CA LEU A 63 -13.10 -9.28 -15.83
C LEU A 63 -13.96 -9.34 -14.57
N HIS A 64 -13.39 -9.01 -13.41
CA HIS A 64 -14.04 -9.22 -12.11
C HIS A 64 -14.71 -7.97 -11.52
N ASN A 65 -14.28 -6.78 -11.92
CA ASN A 65 -14.81 -5.52 -11.43
C ASN A 65 -15.45 -4.65 -12.53
N GLY A 66 -15.27 -5.00 -13.81
CA GLY A 66 -15.82 -4.23 -14.94
C GLY A 66 -15.07 -2.93 -15.26
N ILE A 67 -14.00 -2.60 -14.51
CA ILE A 67 -13.26 -1.33 -14.59
C ILE A 67 -12.08 -1.48 -15.55
N ASP A 68 -11.92 -0.56 -16.50
CA ASP A 68 -10.70 -0.41 -17.29
C ASP A 68 -9.68 0.45 -16.54
N VAL A 69 -8.47 -0.09 -16.36
CA VAL A 69 -7.33 0.59 -15.73
C VAL A 69 -6.15 0.61 -16.69
N ASP A 70 -5.37 1.70 -16.66
CA ASP A 70 -4.20 1.88 -17.53
C ASP A 70 -2.95 1.24 -16.88
N PRO A 71 -2.34 0.21 -17.49
CA PRO A 71 -1.09 -0.39 -16.98
C PRO A 71 0.12 0.56 -16.98
N ASN A 72 0.04 1.74 -17.60
CA ASN A 72 1.09 2.77 -17.52
C ASN A 72 0.92 3.70 -16.31
N SER A 73 -0.26 3.70 -15.67
CA SER A 73 -0.48 4.43 -14.42
C SER A 73 0.27 3.77 -13.26
N ILE A 74 0.59 4.52 -12.21
CA ILE A 74 1.13 3.94 -10.97
C ILE A 74 0.07 3.01 -10.37
N PHE A 75 0.41 1.74 -10.15
CA PHE A 75 -0.44 0.81 -9.39
C PHE A 75 -0.12 0.95 -7.91
N ASP A 76 -0.98 1.71 -7.21
CA ASP A 76 -0.85 2.06 -5.81
C ASP A 76 -1.74 1.14 -4.96
N VAL A 77 -1.14 0.23 -4.20
CA VAL A 77 -1.84 -0.98 -3.73
C VAL A 77 -1.88 -1.08 -2.20
N GLN A 78 -3.09 -1.16 -1.67
CA GLN A 78 -3.36 -1.45 -0.27
C GLN A 78 -4.23 -2.71 -0.11
N VAL A 79 -3.57 -3.88 -0.01
CA VAL A 79 -4.25 -5.16 0.26
C VAL A 79 -3.90 -5.74 1.63
N LYS A 80 -4.89 -5.77 2.52
CA LYS A 80 -4.80 -6.29 3.89
C LYS A 80 -6.20 -6.38 4.49
N ARG A 81 -6.33 -7.02 5.65
CA ARG A 81 -7.59 -7.01 6.42
C ARG A 81 -8.05 -5.56 6.60
N LEU A 82 -9.36 -5.35 6.59
CA LEU A 82 -9.89 -4.02 6.82
C LEU A 82 -10.05 -3.77 8.31
N HIS A 83 -9.33 -2.77 8.82
CA HIS A 83 -9.32 -2.40 10.23
C HIS A 83 -8.94 -0.92 10.32
N GLU A 84 -9.54 -0.18 11.26
CA GLU A 84 -9.27 1.26 11.41
C GLU A 84 -7.77 1.58 11.60
N TYR A 85 -7.01 0.80 12.38
CA TYR A 85 -5.56 1.03 12.55
C TYR A 85 -4.72 0.77 11.29
N LYS A 86 -5.26 0.03 10.31
CA LYS A 86 -4.60 -0.21 9.00
C LYS A 86 -4.84 0.94 8.02
N ARG A 87 -5.69 1.90 8.41
CA ARG A 87 -5.88 3.22 7.80
C ARG A 87 -6.19 3.20 6.31
N GLN A 88 -6.99 2.25 5.83
CA GLN A 88 -7.63 2.38 4.51
C GLN A 88 -8.46 3.67 4.42
N LEU A 89 -8.97 4.17 5.55
CA LEU A 89 -9.62 5.47 5.64
C LEU A 89 -8.66 6.61 5.29
N LEU A 90 -7.42 6.62 5.78
CA LEU A 90 -6.42 7.63 5.40
C LEU A 90 -6.16 7.63 3.90
N ASN A 91 -5.98 6.44 3.31
CA ASN A 91 -5.75 6.30 1.88
C ASN A 91 -6.91 6.87 1.06
N ILE A 92 -8.15 6.47 1.36
CA ILE A 92 -9.30 6.95 0.57
C ILE A 92 -9.57 8.45 0.76
N LEU A 93 -9.32 9.02 1.95
CA LEU A 93 -9.40 10.47 2.16
C LEU A 93 -8.34 11.21 1.33
N HIS A 94 -7.14 10.65 1.18
CA HIS A 94 -6.12 11.21 0.29
C HIS A 94 -6.54 11.15 -1.19
N VAL A 95 -7.19 10.07 -1.63
CA VAL A 95 -7.76 10.01 -2.98
C VAL A 95 -8.82 11.10 -3.19
N MET A 96 -9.70 11.34 -2.22
CA MET A 96 -10.67 12.45 -2.27
C MET A 96 -9.97 13.81 -2.35
N TYR A 97 -8.87 13.99 -1.60
CA TYR A 97 -8.03 15.19 -1.68
C TYR A 97 -7.43 15.40 -3.08
N LEU A 98 -6.80 14.38 -3.67
CA LEU A 98 -6.24 14.47 -5.02
C LEU A 98 -7.31 14.77 -6.07
N TYR A 99 -8.48 14.13 -5.95
CA TYR A 99 -9.61 14.41 -6.81
C TYR A 99 -10.06 15.87 -6.69
N ASN A 100 -10.19 16.40 -5.47
CA ASN A 100 -10.52 17.82 -5.24
C ASN A 100 -9.50 18.77 -5.89
N GLN A 101 -8.20 18.46 -5.79
CA GLN A 101 -7.13 19.24 -6.42
C GLN A 101 -7.24 19.23 -7.96
N LEU A 102 -7.48 18.06 -8.56
CA LEU A 102 -7.69 17.94 -10.00
C LEU A 102 -8.95 18.67 -10.49
N LYS A 103 -10.04 18.65 -9.71
CA LYS A 103 -11.26 19.38 -10.05
C LYS A 103 -11.07 20.89 -9.97
N ALA A 104 -10.30 21.38 -9.00
CA ALA A 104 -9.97 22.79 -8.86
C ALA A 104 -8.99 23.27 -9.94
N ASN A 105 -8.05 22.41 -10.34
CA ASN A 105 -7.08 22.70 -11.39
C ASN A 105 -6.95 21.52 -12.40
N PRO A 106 -7.82 21.45 -13.42
CA PRO A 106 -7.79 20.35 -14.40
C PRO A 106 -6.46 20.22 -15.17
N ASN A 107 -5.72 21.32 -15.28
CA ASN A 107 -4.42 21.40 -15.96
C ASN A 107 -3.23 21.09 -15.04
N MET A 108 -3.47 20.77 -13.76
CA MET A 108 -2.43 20.32 -12.84
C MET A 108 -1.68 19.13 -13.46
N ASP A 109 -0.34 19.23 -13.46
CA ASP A 109 0.52 18.11 -13.77
C ASP A 109 0.29 17.01 -12.73
N PHE A 110 -0.09 15.83 -13.21
CA PHE A 110 -0.51 14.71 -12.38
C PHE A 110 -0.14 13.43 -13.10
N TYR A 111 0.69 12.61 -12.47
CA TYR A 111 1.02 11.31 -13.03
C TYR A 111 -0.16 10.35 -12.82
N PRO A 112 -0.70 9.71 -13.88
CA PRO A 112 -1.85 8.84 -13.73
C PRO A 112 -1.66 7.76 -12.67
N ARG A 113 -2.69 7.51 -11.86
CA ARG A 113 -2.62 6.54 -10.75
C ARG A 113 -3.88 5.72 -10.62
N THR A 114 -3.68 4.42 -10.40
CA THR A 114 -4.74 3.45 -10.09
C THR A 114 -4.56 3.00 -8.64
N PHE A 115 -5.47 3.43 -7.77
CA PHE A 115 -5.53 3.02 -6.37
C PHE A 115 -6.28 1.69 -6.26
N ILE A 116 -5.62 0.66 -5.73
CA ILE A 116 -6.12 -0.71 -5.68
C ILE A 116 -6.24 -1.16 -4.23
N PHE A 117 -7.48 -1.34 -3.79
CA PHE A 117 -7.82 -1.88 -2.49
C PHE A 117 -8.19 -3.35 -2.60
N GLY A 118 -7.93 -4.10 -1.54
CA GLY A 118 -8.35 -5.50 -1.43
C GLY A 118 -8.40 -5.90 0.03
N ALA A 119 -9.62 -6.09 0.56
CA ALA A 119 -9.79 -6.30 1.99
C ALA A 119 -11.09 -7.04 2.32
N LYS A 120 -11.15 -7.58 3.54
CA LYS A 120 -12.37 -8.10 4.17
C LYS A 120 -12.51 -7.45 5.55
N ALA A 121 -13.74 -7.10 5.90
CA ALA A 121 -14.11 -6.65 7.24
C ALA A 121 -14.76 -7.81 8.02
N ALA A 122 -14.58 -7.84 9.33
CA ALA A 122 -15.33 -8.73 10.20
C ALA A 122 -16.83 -8.38 10.16
N ALA A 123 -17.71 -9.37 10.32
CA ALA A 123 -19.14 -9.22 10.07
C ALA A 123 -19.81 -8.10 10.91
N GLY A 124 -19.44 -7.99 12.18
CA GLY A 124 -19.94 -6.97 13.12
C GLY A 124 -19.16 -5.66 13.14
N TYR A 125 -18.08 -5.53 12.34
CA TYR A 125 -17.23 -4.34 12.39
C TYR A 125 -17.78 -3.22 11.50
N MET A 126 -18.65 -2.40 12.07
CA MET A 126 -19.39 -1.36 11.34
C MET A 126 -18.47 -0.34 10.65
N ASN A 127 -17.53 0.30 11.37
CA ASN A 127 -16.63 1.31 10.78
C ASN A 127 -15.79 0.74 9.64
N ALA A 128 -15.35 -0.52 9.77
CA ALA A 128 -14.67 -1.21 8.69
C ALA A 128 -15.59 -1.36 7.46
N LYS A 129 -16.80 -1.88 7.63
CA LYS A 129 -17.76 -2.01 6.52
C LYS A 129 -18.12 -0.65 5.89
N LEU A 130 -18.25 0.40 6.68
CA LEU A 130 -18.47 1.76 6.19
C LEU A 130 -17.26 2.29 5.40
N THR A 131 -16.03 1.98 5.82
CA THR A 131 -14.84 2.33 5.05
C THR A 131 -14.80 1.60 3.71
N ILE A 132 -15.20 0.32 3.64
CA ILE A 132 -15.38 -0.39 2.36
C ILE A 132 -16.44 0.30 1.50
N LYS A 133 -17.57 0.67 2.10
CA LYS A 133 -18.64 1.37 1.38
C LYS A 133 -18.15 2.73 0.85
N LEU A 134 -17.40 3.48 1.64
CA LEU A 134 -16.82 4.76 1.25
C LEU A 134 -15.87 4.59 0.05
N ILE A 135 -14.96 3.61 0.09
CA ILE A 135 -14.04 3.35 -1.04
C ILE A 135 -14.82 3.08 -2.33
N ASN A 136 -15.83 2.22 -2.28
CA ASN A 136 -16.66 1.93 -3.46
C ASN A 136 -17.46 3.16 -3.93
N SER A 137 -18.03 3.92 -3.00
CA SER A 137 -18.74 5.16 -3.30
C SER A 137 -17.86 6.24 -3.94
N VAL A 138 -16.62 6.40 -3.46
CA VAL A 138 -15.63 7.30 -4.05
C VAL A 138 -15.20 6.79 -5.42
N ALA A 139 -15.01 5.47 -5.58
CA ALA A 139 -14.70 4.85 -6.86
C ALA A 139 -15.81 5.08 -7.89
N ASP A 140 -17.08 4.93 -7.51
CA ASP A 140 -18.23 5.19 -8.38
C ASP A 140 -18.24 6.63 -8.93
N VAL A 141 -17.90 7.61 -8.10
CA VAL A 141 -17.82 9.02 -8.54
C VAL A 141 -16.61 9.25 -9.43
N ILE A 142 -15.41 8.89 -8.96
CA ILE A 142 -14.16 9.22 -9.64
C ILE A 142 -14.02 8.48 -10.96
N ASN A 143 -14.35 7.18 -11.00
CA ASN A 143 -14.15 6.37 -12.20
C ASN A 143 -15.05 6.79 -13.37
N ASN A 144 -16.18 7.44 -13.06
CA ASN A 144 -17.18 7.91 -14.03
C ASN A 144 -17.05 9.42 -14.33
N ASP A 145 -16.12 10.15 -13.71
CA ASP A 145 -15.89 11.56 -14.03
C ASP A 145 -14.96 11.72 -15.25
N ALA A 146 -15.56 12.00 -16.41
CA ALA A 146 -14.82 12.24 -17.65
C ALA A 146 -13.91 13.49 -17.58
N SER A 147 -14.18 14.46 -16.69
CA SER A 147 -13.42 15.71 -16.62
C SER A 147 -11.99 15.53 -16.10
N ILE A 148 -11.73 14.47 -15.33
CA ILE A 148 -10.37 14.13 -14.87
C ILE A 148 -9.59 13.29 -15.89
N LYS A 149 -10.18 12.97 -17.05
CA LYS A 149 -9.52 12.27 -18.17
C LYS A 149 -8.80 10.98 -17.76
N GLY A 150 -9.36 10.24 -16.81
CA GLY A 150 -8.79 8.97 -16.33
C GLY A 150 -7.49 9.11 -15.52
N LYS A 151 -7.11 10.33 -15.07
CA LYS A 151 -5.93 10.57 -14.23
C LYS A 151 -5.94 9.74 -12.93
N ILE A 152 -7.13 9.53 -12.35
CA ILE A 152 -7.31 8.69 -11.16
C ILE A 152 -8.29 7.57 -11.51
N LYS A 153 -7.93 6.34 -11.11
CA LYS A 153 -8.84 5.21 -11.01
C LYS A 153 -8.80 4.64 -9.60
N VAL A 154 -9.95 4.18 -9.09
CA VAL A 154 -10.06 3.52 -7.80
C VAL A 154 -10.71 2.17 -8.00
N VAL A 155 -10.09 1.11 -7.51
CA VAL A 155 -10.55 -0.27 -7.67
C VAL A 155 -10.59 -0.93 -6.30
N PHE A 156 -11.72 -1.52 -5.95
CA PHE A 156 -11.81 -2.44 -4.82
C PHE A 156 -11.90 -3.87 -5.36
N ILE A 157 -10.81 -4.63 -5.27
CA ILE A 157 -10.81 -6.03 -5.69
C ILE A 157 -11.62 -6.86 -4.69
N GLU A 158 -12.69 -7.46 -5.20
CA GLU A 158 -13.61 -8.25 -4.40
C GLU A 158 -12.97 -9.55 -3.89
N ASN A 159 -13.41 -9.99 -2.71
CA ASN A 159 -13.04 -11.27 -2.12
C ASN A 159 -11.51 -11.52 -2.09
N TYR A 160 -10.74 -10.54 -1.59
CA TYR A 160 -9.30 -10.68 -1.42
C TYR A 160 -8.92 -11.99 -0.71
N ARG A 161 -8.06 -12.77 -1.35
CA ARG A 161 -7.64 -14.13 -0.98
C ARG A 161 -6.27 -14.44 -1.58
N VAL A 162 -5.69 -15.59 -1.23
CA VAL A 162 -4.34 -15.97 -1.72
C VAL A 162 -4.26 -15.92 -3.25
N SER A 163 -5.23 -16.47 -3.97
CA SER A 163 -5.19 -16.56 -5.45
C SER A 163 -5.09 -15.20 -6.15
N ASN A 164 -5.84 -14.18 -5.69
CA ASN A 164 -5.76 -12.85 -6.31
C ASN A 164 -4.58 -12.05 -5.75
N ALA A 165 -4.17 -12.30 -4.50
CA ALA A 165 -2.97 -11.71 -3.92
C ALA A 165 -1.71 -12.00 -4.74
N GLU A 166 -1.58 -13.22 -5.30
CA GLU A 166 -0.46 -13.62 -6.16
C GLU A 166 -0.31 -12.69 -7.39
N ILE A 167 -1.42 -12.32 -8.03
CA ILE A 167 -1.43 -11.40 -9.17
C ILE A 167 -1.15 -9.96 -8.72
N ILE A 168 -1.75 -9.55 -7.60
CA ILE A 168 -1.67 -8.19 -7.06
C ILE A 168 -0.25 -7.84 -6.65
N PHE A 169 0.44 -8.69 -5.88
CA PHE A 169 1.81 -8.43 -5.43
C PHE A 169 2.77 -8.29 -6.62
N ALA A 170 2.63 -9.13 -7.64
CA ALA A 170 3.48 -9.08 -8.83
C ALA A 170 3.32 -7.77 -9.63
N ALA A 171 2.12 -7.18 -9.62
CA ALA A 171 1.78 -6.02 -10.44
C ALA A 171 1.97 -4.67 -9.75
N ALA A 172 2.08 -4.63 -8.41
CA ALA A 172 2.13 -3.37 -7.68
C ALA A 172 3.41 -2.56 -7.96
N ASP A 173 3.26 -1.24 -8.09
CA ASP A 173 4.36 -0.31 -8.07
C ASP A 173 4.61 0.19 -6.63
N VAL A 174 3.54 0.55 -5.92
CA VAL A 174 3.59 1.08 -4.55
C VAL A 174 2.89 0.12 -3.60
N SER A 175 3.51 -0.09 -2.44
CA SER A 175 3.05 -0.93 -1.34
C SER A 175 2.61 -0.07 -0.16
N GLU A 176 1.31 0.05 0.06
CA GLU A 176 0.72 0.89 1.11
C GLU A 176 0.76 0.18 2.48
N GLN A 177 1.75 0.56 3.29
CA GLN A 177 2.04 0.02 4.61
C GLN A 177 1.82 1.07 5.71
N ILE A 178 0.65 1.69 5.64
CA ILE A 178 0.31 2.90 6.38
C ILE A 178 -0.41 2.64 7.70
N SER A 179 -0.11 1.56 8.42
CA SER A 179 -0.73 1.37 9.75
C SER A 179 -0.31 2.50 10.71
N THR A 180 -1.12 2.85 11.72
CA THR A 180 -0.67 3.78 12.77
C THR A 180 0.56 3.19 13.44
N ALA A 181 1.64 3.97 13.59
CA ALA A 181 2.86 3.48 14.25
C ALA A 181 2.54 2.93 15.65
N SER A 182 3.23 1.87 16.08
CA SER A 182 2.98 1.05 17.28
C SER A 182 1.84 0.02 17.18
N LYS A 183 1.12 -0.11 16.04
CA LYS A 183 -0.05 -0.99 15.93
C LYS A 183 0.16 -2.23 15.06
N GLU A 184 1.11 -2.21 14.13
CA GLU A 184 1.48 -3.40 13.36
C GLU A 184 2.69 -4.08 13.99
N ALA A 185 2.51 -5.28 14.53
CA ALA A 185 3.62 -6.02 15.13
C ALA A 185 4.69 -6.46 14.11
N SER A 186 4.28 -6.72 12.86
CA SER A 186 5.19 -7.17 11.80
C SER A 186 4.57 -6.81 10.43
N GLY A 187 3.71 -7.68 9.91
CA GLY A 187 3.18 -7.58 8.56
C GLY A 187 3.99 -8.44 7.60
N THR A 188 3.30 -9.27 6.81
CA THR A 188 3.95 -10.14 5.80
C THR A 188 3.54 -9.78 4.37
N GLY A 189 2.60 -8.84 4.21
CA GLY A 189 2.22 -8.32 2.90
C GLY A 189 3.31 -7.42 2.31
N ASN A 190 3.90 -6.55 3.14
CA ASN A 190 5.04 -5.69 2.80
C ASN A 190 6.24 -6.49 2.27
N MET A 191 6.60 -7.62 2.90
CA MET A 191 7.66 -8.51 2.45
C MET A 191 7.38 -9.07 1.05
N LYS A 192 6.11 -9.45 0.75
CA LYS A 192 5.71 -9.96 -0.56
C LYS A 192 5.74 -8.89 -1.65
N PHE A 193 5.43 -7.64 -1.29
CA PHE A 193 5.56 -6.50 -2.17
C PHE A 193 7.02 -6.19 -2.49
N MET A 194 7.89 -6.14 -1.46
CA MET A 194 9.34 -5.96 -1.61
C MET A 194 9.93 -7.04 -2.54
N LEU A 195 9.56 -8.31 -2.31
CA LEU A 195 9.96 -9.47 -3.13
C LEU A 195 9.59 -9.33 -4.61
N ASN A 196 8.52 -8.59 -4.91
CA ASN A 196 8.04 -8.39 -6.27
C ASN A 196 8.40 -7.01 -6.83
N GLY A 197 9.29 -6.26 -6.18
CA GLY A 197 9.78 -4.97 -6.65
C GLY A 197 8.78 -3.82 -6.55
N ALA A 198 7.87 -3.85 -5.57
CA ALA A 198 7.05 -2.70 -5.20
C ALA A 198 7.74 -1.88 -4.10
N LEU A 199 7.77 -0.56 -4.23
CA LEU A 199 8.37 0.31 -3.22
C LEU A 199 7.40 0.57 -2.07
N THR A 200 7.92 0.51 -0.85
CA THR A 200 7.10 0.70 0.36
C THR A 200 6.83 2.19 0.59
N LEU A 201 5.55 2.53 0.72
CA LEU A 201 5.08 3.78 1.31
C LEU A 201 4.44 3.45 2.65
N GLY A 202 5.01 3.91 3.75
CA GLY A 202 4.56 3.43 5.06
C GLY A 202 5.04 4.27 6.24
N THR A 203 4.51 3.92 7.40
CA THR A 203 5.03 4.38 8.68
C THR A 203 6.22 3.56 9.13
N MET A 204 7.01 4.10 10.05
CA MET A 204 8.11 3.40 10.69
C MET A 204 7.57 2.44 11.78
N ASP A 205 6.90 1.38 11.35
CA ASP A 205 6.18 0.42 12.20
C ASP A 205 6.32 -1.03 11.69
N GLY A 206 6.30 -1.99 12.61
CA GLY A 206 6.43 -3.42 12.29
C GLY A 206 7.62 -3.72 11.37
N ALA A 207 7.40 -4.60 10.39
CA ALA A 207 8.44 -5.02 9.45
C ALA A 207 8.81 -3.93 8.42
N ASN A 208 8.17 -2.76 8.41
CA ASN A 208 8.65 -1.65 7.56
C ASN A 208 10.02 -1.13 8.05
N VAL A 209 10.28 -1.20 9.36
CA VAL A 209 11.58 -0.82 9.94
C VAL A 209 12.67 -1.70 9.36
N GLU A 210 12.49 -3.02 9.45
CA GLU A 210 13.42 -3.99 8.89
C GLU A 210 13.57 -3.83 7.37
N ILE A 211 12.49 -3.57 6.63
CA ILE A 211 12.58 -3.35 5.17
C ILE A 211 13.47 -2.15 4.86
N VAL A 212 13.29 -1.04 5.58
CA VAL A 212 14.10 0.18 5.38
C VAL A 212 15.57 -0.06 5.75
N GLU A 213 15.83 -0.82 6.80
CA GLU A 213 17.19 -1.22 7.19
C GLU A 213 17.87 -2.07 6.10
N GLU A 214 17.16 -3.05 5.52
CA GLU A 214 17.72 -3.94 4.50
C GLU A 214 17.95 -3.24 3.15
N VAL A 215 17.04 -2.33 2.75
CA VAL A 215 17.07 -1.73 1.40
C VAL A 215 17.67 -0.33 1.35
N GLY A 216 17.84 0.32 2.49
CA GLY A 216 18.25 1.73 2.57
C GLY A 216 17.07 2.69 2.48
N ALA A 217 17.12 3.75 3.29
CA ALA A 217 16.03 4.73 3.42
C ALA A 217 15.71 5.48 2.13
N GLU A 218 16.66 5.58 1.19
CA GLU A 218 16.46 6.17 -0.13
C GLU A 218 15.58 5.34 -1.07
N ASN A 219 15.37 4.06 -0.75
CA ASN A 219 14.60 3.10 -1.55
C ASN A 219 13.21 2.80 -0.95
N ALA A 220 12.76 3.61 0.01
CA ALA A 220 11.43 3.57 0.63
C ALA A 220 10.89 4.98 0.89
N PHE A 221 9.57 5.10 1.09
CA PHE A 221 8.90 6.36 1.38
C PHE A 221 8.28 6.30 2.77
N ILE A 222 9.00 6.81 3.77
CA ILE A 222 8.53 6.81 5.16
C ILE A 222 7.91 8.16 5.54
N PHE A 223 6.82 8.11 6.30
CA PHE A 223 6.10 9.28 6.79
C PHE A 223 5.44 9.03 8.14
N GLY A 224 4.86 10.11 8.67
CA GLY A 224 3.96 10.07 9.82
C GLY A 224 4.67 10.15 11.16
N LEU A 225 3.88 10.06 12.21
CA LEU A 225 4.36 9.97 13.59
C LEU A 225 5.22 8.72 13.80
N SER A 226 6.23 8.85 14.64
CA SER A 226 6.97 7.73 15.21
C SER A 226 6.14 6.98 16.27
N SER A 227 6.52 5.74 16.57
CA SER A 227 5.89 4.94 17.63
C SER A 227 5.91 5.65 18.99
N ASP A 228 7.03 6.31 19.34
CA ASP A 228 7.16 7.06 20.60
C ASP A 228 6.21 8.25 20.66
N GLU A 229 6.03 8.96 19.54
CA GLU A 229 5.07 10.05 19.44
C GLU A 229 3.64 9.56 19.61
N VAL A 230 3.28 8.45 18.96
CA VAL A 230 1.95 7.83 19.10
C VAL A 230 1.71 7.42 20.55
N ILE A 231 2.64 6.70 21.17
CA ILE A 231 2.53 6.23 22.57
C ILE A 231 2.38 7.43 23.52
N ARG A 232 3.13 8.50 23.30
CA ARG A 232 3.02 9.73 24.09
C ARG A 232 1.64 10.36 23.98
N TYR A 233 1.06 10.44 22.78
CA TYR A 233 -0.31 10.95 22.60
C TYR A 233 -1.39 10.02 23.18
N GLU A 234 -1.14 8.71 23.18
CA GLU A 234 -2.05 7.73 23.79
C GLU A 234 -2.05 7.83 25.32
N ASN A 235 -0.88 7.97 25.94
CA ASN A 235 -0.73 8.00 27.39
C ASN A 235 -1.03 9.38 28.01
N ASN A 236 -0.65 10.46 27.32
CA ASN A 236 -0.64 11.81 27.91
C ASN A 236 -1.65 12.78 27.28
N GLY A 237 -2.37 12.37 26.23
CA GLY A 237 -3.21 13.27 25.46
C GLY A 237 -2.40 14.31 24.68
N GLY A 238 -2.97 15.50 24.46
CA GLY A 238 -2.30 16.60 23.74
C GLY A 238 -2.50 16.58 22.21
N TYR A 239 -3.46 15.80 21.72
CA TYR A 239 -3.91 15.82 20.33
C TYR A 239 -5.42 16.08 20.26
N ASN A 240 -5.81 17.11 19.51
CA ASN A 240 -7.19 17.41 19.19
C ASN A 240 -7.38 17.47 17.66
N PRO A 241 -8.15 16.56 17.04
CA PRO A 241 -8.37 16.56 15.59
C PRO A 241 -9.08 17.83 15.09
N MET A 242 -9.86 18.49 15.94
CA MET A 242 -10.55 19.74 15.57
C MET A 242 -9.57 20.88 15.24
N ASP A 243 -8.37 20.88 15.82
CA ASP A 243 -7.36 21.91 15.51
C ASP A 243 -6.92 21.80 14.04
N ILE A 244 -6.74 20.57 13.54
CA ILE A 244 -6.41 20.30 12.14
C ILE A 244 -7.61 20.62 11.25
N TYR A 245 -8.80 20.14 11.61
CA TYR A 245 -10.03 20.40 10.86
C TYR A 245 -10.32 21.90 10.70
N ASN A 246 -10.02 22.73 11.71
CA ASN A 246 -10.27 24.17 11.66
C ASN A 246 -9.17 24.96 10.92
N SER A 247 -7.92 24.49 10.98
CA SER A 247 -6.77 25.20 10.40
C SER A 247 -6.46 24.81 8.95
N ASP A 248 -6.84 23.60 8.53
CA ASP A 248 -6.51 23.06 7.22
C ASP A 248 -7.76 22.93 6.34
N GLN A 249 -7.91 23.85 5.38
CA GLN A 249 -9.11 23.91 4.52
C GLN A 249 -9.24 22.73 3.56
N ASP A 250 -8.14 22.12 3.13
CA ASP A 250 -8.22 20.95 2.25
C ASP A 250 -8.70 19.72 3.03
N ILE A 251 -8.14 19.51 4.23
CA ILE A 251 -8.57 18.42 5.12
C ILE A 251 -10.02 18.64 5.53
N ARG A 252 -10.39 19.87 5.91
CA ARG A 252 -11.77 20.24 6.22
C ARG A 252 -12.72 19.84 5.10
N LYS A 253 -12.42 20.24 3.87
CA LYS A 253 -13.24 19.93 2.70
C LYS A 253 -13.42 18.42 2.51
N VAL A 254 -12.34 17.65 2.64
CA VAL A 254 -12.39 16.18 2.50
C VAL A 254 -13.23 15.54 3.60
N VAL A 255 -13.09 16.01 4.85
CA VAL A 255 -13.89 15.50 5.98
C VAL A 255 -15.36 15.90 5.84
N ASP A 256 -15.66 17.13 5.42
CA ASP A 256 -17.03 17.61 5.17
C ASP A 256 -17.72 16.81 4.04
N GLN A 257 -16.96 16.36 3.03
CA GLN A 257 -17.46 15.49 1.96
C GLN A 257 -17.96 14.12 2.43
N LEU A 258 -17.65 13.71 3.67
CA LEU A 258 -18.26 12.52 4.28
C LEU A 258 -19.74 12.76 4.63
N VAL A 259 -20.16 14.00 4.84
CA VAL A 259 -21.49 14.35 5.37
C VAL A 259 -22.23 15.40 4.54
N ASP A 260 -21.70 15.79 3.38
CA ASP A 260 -22.37 16.75 2.48
C ASP A 260 -23.28 16.08 1.43
N GLY A 261 -23.13 14.77 1.21
CA GLY A 261 -23.88 13.97 0.24
C GLY A 261 -23.09 13.59 -1.02
N THR A 262 -21.87 14.10 -1.21
CA THR A 262 -21.06 13.96 -2.43
C THR A 262 -20.83 12.50 -2.81
N TYR A 263 -20.46 11.66 -1.84
CA TYR A 263 -20.14 10.23 -2.07
C TYR A 263 -21.27 9.28 -1.68
N SER A 264 -22.47 9.80 -1.42
CA SER A 264 -23.59 9.05 -0.87
C SER A 264 -24.90 9.37 -1.59
N LYS A 265 -24.83 9.91 -2.82
CA LYS A 265 -26.01 10.27 -3.64
C LYS A 265 -26.99 11.19 -2.90
N GLY A 266 -26.46 12.12 -2.11
CA GLY A 266 -27.23 13.08 -1.33
C GLY A 266 -27.53 12.67 0.13
N ASP A 267 -27.29 11.41 0.52
CA ASP A 267 -27.49 10.96 1.90
C ASP A 267 -26.39 11.49 2.83
N ARG A 268 -26.74 12.42 3.71
CA ARG A 268 -25.78 13.06 4.65
C ARG A 268 -25.48 12.23 5.89
N GLU A 269 -26.16 11.12 6.10
CA GLU A 269 -26.03 10.27 7.29
C GLU A 269 -25.17 9.02 7.05
N LEU A 270 -25.11 8.52 5.80
CA LEU A 270 -24.44 7.25 5.48
C LEU A 270 -23.01 7.13 6.04
N PHE A 271 -22.20 8.19 5.98
CA PHE A 271 -20.83 8.19 6.51
C PHE A 271 -20.66 9.05 7.77
N ARG A 272 -21.75 9.49 8.41
CA ARG A 272 -21.68 10.30 9.63
C ARG A 272 -20.89 9.61 10.74
N THR A 273 -20.98 8.30 10.86
CA THR A 273 -20.17 7.52 11.81
C THR A 273 -18.66 7.69 11.56
N LEU A 274 -18.21 7.70 10.30
CA LEU A 274 -16.79 7.92 9.97
C LEU A 274 -16.37 9.36 10.27
N TYR A 275 -17.20 10.33 9.88
CA TYR A 275 -16.99 11.74 10.23
C TYR A 275 -16.85 11.94 11.74
N ASN A 276 -17.79 11.39 12.51
CA ASN A 276 -17.77 11.45 13.96
C ASN A 276 -16.52 10.77 14.53
N SER A 277 -16.13 9.60 14.02
CA SER A 277 -14.92 8.89 14.48
C SER A 277 -13.63 9.71 14.30
N LEU A 278 -13.61 10.66 13.36
CA LEU A 278 -12.46 11.54 13.13
C LEU A 278 -12.48 12.79 14.02
N LEU A 279 -13.66 13.34 14.34
CA LEU A 279 -13.73 14.68 14.95
C LEU A 279 -14.25 14.69 16.39
N ASN A 280 -14.96 13.65 16.82
CA ASN A 280 -15.62 13.62 18.12
C ASN A 280 -15.78 12.19 18.66
N THR A 281 -16.49 12.06 19.78
CA THR A 281 -16.70 10.79 20.49
C THR A 281 -18.14 10.26 20.40
N GLN A 282 -18.95 10.75 19.46
CA GLN A 282 -20.33 10.29 19.32
C GLN A 282 -20.43 8.85 18.79
N SER A 283 -19.41 8.39 18.07
CA SER A 283 -19.40 7.06 17.42
C SER A 283 -18.21 6.17 17.82
N THR A 284 -17.21 6.76 18.48
CA THR A 284 -16.03 6.07 19.03
C THR A 284 -15.69 6.67 20.37
N ASP A 285 -14.98 5.94 21.22
CA ASP A 285 -14.56 6.42 22.54
C ASP A 285 -13.44 7.47 22.49
N LYS A 286 -12.70 7.53 21.38
CA LYS A 286 -11.70 8.58 21.11
C LYS A 286 -11.86 9.11 19.69
N ALA A 287 -11.83 10.44 19.55
CA ALA A 287 -11.79 11.11 18.26
C ALA A 287 -10.43 10.89 17.59
N ASP A 288 -10.45 10.56 16.31
CA ASP A 288 -9.28 10.20 15.49
C ASP A 288 -8.27 9.30 16.23
N ARG A 289 -8.78 8.20 16.80
CA ARG A 289 -7.98 7.22 17.57
C ARG A 289 -6.69 6.79 16.87
N TYR A 290 -6.71 6.75 15.54
CA TYR A 290 -5.62 6.21 14.73
C TYR A 290 -4.84 7.30 13.97
N PHE A 291 -4.97 8.56 14.39
CA PHE A 291 -4.14 9.67 13.91
C PHE A 291 -4.23 9.86 12.38
N ILE A 292 -5.42 9.61 11.80
CA ILE A 292 -5.72 9.77 10.37
C ILE A 292 -5.47 11.22 9.95
N LEU A 293 -6.07 12.19 10.65
CA LEU A 293 -5.94 13.61 10.33
C LEU A 293 -4.54 14.12 10.69
N LYS A 294 -3.98 13.62 11.79
CA LYS A 294 -2.63 14.00 12.24
C LYS A 294 -1.54 13.61 11.24
N ASP A 295 -1.64 12.43 10.62
CA ASP A 295 -0.69 11.97 9.60
C ASP A 295 -1.08 12.34 8.16
N PHE A 296 -2.22 13.02 7.95
CA PHE A 296 -2.74 13.27 6.60
C PHE A 296 -1.74 14.05 5.72
N ARG A 297 -1.19 15.15 6.22
CA ARG A 297 -0.26 15.99 5.43
C ARG A 297 1.07 15.30 5.18
N SER A 298 1.65 14.63 6.18
CA SER A 298 2.89 13.89 5.98
C SER A 298 2.73 12.73 4.99
N TYR A 299 1.58 12.06 5.00
CA TYR A 299 1.20 11.06 4.00
C TYR A 299 1.08 11.66 2.60
N ALA A 300 0.35 12.78 2.44
CA ALA A 300 0.21 13.46 1.16
C ALA A 300 1.55 13.94 0.58
N GLU A 301 2.47 14.43 1.42
CA GLU A 301 3.82 14.80 1.00
C GLU A 301 4.66 13.59 0.59
N ALA A 302 4.55 12.47 1.30
CA ALA A 302 5.20 11.23 0.89
C ALA A 302 4.66 10.70 -0.45
N GLN A 303 3.36 10.83 -0.70
CA GLN A 303 2.75 10.48 -1.98
C GLN A 303 3.26 11.33 -3.15
N LYS A 304 3.52 12.64 -2.92
CA LYS A 304 4.20 13.50 -3.91
C LYS A 304 5.63 13.05 -4.18
N LYS A 305 6.37 12.60 -3.15
CA LYS A 305 7.72 12.03 -3.32
C LYS A 305 7.69 10.76 -4.16
N VAL A 306 6.71 9.88 -3.94
CA VAL A 306 6.49 8.69 -4.77
C VAL A 306 6.29 9.09 -6.24
N GLU A 307 5.41 10.04 -6.52
CA GLU A 307 5.18 10.51 -7.90
C GLU A 307 6.46 11.07 -8.54
N LYS A 308 7.19 11.91 -7.82
CA LYS A 308 8.45 12.47 -8.30
C LYS A 308 9.48 11.38 -8.60
N ALA A 309 9.57 10.36 -7.74
CA ALA A 309 10.47 9.23 -7.93
C ALA A 309 10.05 8.37 -9.14
N TYR A 310 8.76 8.11 -9.33
CA TYR A 310 8.25 7.33 -10.45
C TYR A 310 8.55 7.97 -11.82
N ARG A 311 8.52 9.31 -11.88
CA ARG A 311 8.91 10.06 -13.09
C ARG A 311 10.38 9.87 -13.45
N ASN A 312 11.26 9.62 -12.46
CA ASN A 312 12.63 9.17 -12.70
C ASN A 312 12.64 7.66 -12.95
N THR A 313 12.30 7.26 -14.18
CA THR A 313 12.14 5.85 -14.56
C THR A 313 13.37 4.98 -14.26
N GLN A 314 14.58 5.48 -14.46
CA GLN A 314 15.81 4.76 -14.14
C GLN A 314 16.01 4.61 -12.63
N GLY A 315 15.82 5.70 -11.87
CA GLY A 315 15.92 5.67 -10.41
C GLY A 315 14.88 4.73 -9.78
N TRP A 316 13.64 4.78 -10.27
CA TRP A 316 12.56 3.90 -9.83
C TRP A 316 12.90 2.42 -10.09
N ALA A 317 13.35 2.10 -11.32
CA ALA A 317 13.73 0.74 -11.69
C ALA A 317 14.87 0.22 -10.79
N LYS A 318 15.87 1.06 -10.52
CA LYS A 318 16.98 0.73 -9.63
C LYS A 318 16.48 0.43 -8.22
N SER A 319 15.69 1.31 -7.62
CA SER A 319 15.13 1.10 -6.28
C SER A 319 14.26 -0.16 -6.21
N ALA A 320 13.45 -0.43 -7.24
CA ALA A 320 12.58 -1.62 -7.29
C ALA A 320 13.39 -2.92 -7.39
N LEU A 321 14.46 -2.93 -8.19
CA LEU A 321 15.39 -4.06 -8.28
C LEU A 321 16.11 -4.28 -6.95
N LEU A 322 16.60 -3.22 -6.30
CA LEU A 322 17.26 -3.31 -4.99
C LEU A 322 16.33 -3.84 -3.90
N ASN A 323 15.06 -3.43 -3.87
CA ASN A 323 14.05 -4.02 -2.99
C ASN A 323 13.93 -5.53 -3.20
N THR A 324 13.92 -5.99 -4.45
CA THR A 324 13.89 -7.43 -4.76
C THR A 324 15.18 -8.14 -4.33
N ALA A 325 16.34 -7.50 -4.52
CA ALA A 325 17.63 -8.07 -4.19
C ALA A 325 17.85 -8.22 -2.68
N HIS A 326 17.39 -7.25 -1.88
CA HIS A 326 17.62 -7.20 -0.43
C HIS A 326 16.51 -7.89 0.39
N VAL A 327 15.64 -8.67 -0.23
CA VAL A 327 14.50 -9.31 0.45
C VAL A 327 14.87 -10.61 1.19
N GLY A 328 16.11 -11.10 1.05
CA GLY A 328 16.56 -12.42 1.50
C GLY A 328 16.19 -12.76 2.95
N LYS A 329 16.38 -11.80 3.87
CA LYS A 329 16.06 -11.93 5.31
C LYS A 329 14.60 -12.31 5.58
N PHE A 330 13.68 -11.90 4.71
CA PHE A 330 12.24 -12.10 4.92
C PHE A 330 11.73 -13.48 4.45
N THR A 331 12.63 -14.41 4.12
CA THR A 331 12.24 -15.80 3.87
C THR A 331 11.69 -16.46 5.13
N SER A 332 10.61 -17.21 4.98
CA SER A 332 10.09 -18.05 6.06
C SER A 332 11.05 -19.18 6.43
N ASP A 333 11.96 -19.58 5.53
CA ASP A 333 12.94 -20.64 5.82
C ASP A 333 13.86 -20.22 6.98
N ARG A 334 14.30 -18.94 7.00
CA ARG A 334 15.05 -18.36 8.12
C ARG A 334 14.23 -18.42 9.39
N THR A 335 12.97 -17.98 9.35
CA THR A 335 12.10 -18.01 10.53
C THR A 335 11.91 -19.44 11.05
N ILE A 336 11.72 -20.43 10.19
CA ILE A 336 11.61 -21.83 10.62
C ILE A 336 12.92 -22.30 11.25
N GLN A 337 14.07 -21.95 10.66
CA GLN A 337 15.38 -22.30 11.22
C GLN A 337 15.59 -21.67 12.61
N GLU A 338 15.28 -20.38 12.79
CA GLU A 338 15.35 -19.70 14.09
C GLU A 338 14.43 -20.36 15.13
N TYR A 339 13.22 -20.78 14.75
CA TYR A 339 12.35 -21.54 15.65
C TYR A 339 12.92 -22.92 16.00
N VAL A 340 13.55 -23.61 15.05
CA VAL A 340 14.24 -24.88 15.29
C VAL A 340 15.40 -24.70 16.24
N ASP A 341 16.24 -23.69 16.04
CA ASP A 341 17.46 -23.48 16.81
C ASP A 341 17.17 -22.98 18.22
N ASP A 342 16.24 -22.02 18.37
CA ASP A 342 16.05 -21.28 19.63
C ASP A 342 14.91 -21.80 20.51
N ILE A 343 13.94 -22.54 19.94
CA ILE A 343 12.71 -22.93 20.65
C ILE A 343 12.45 -24.43 20.59
N TRP A 344 12.43 -25.04 19.40
CA TRP A 344 11.99 -26.42 19.24
C TRP A 344 13.12 -27.45 19.42
N HIS A 345 14.37 -27.05 19.15
CA HIS A 345 15.56 -27.90 19.20
C HIS A 345 15.38 -29.23 18.47
N LEU A 346 14.97 -29.16 17.20
CA LEU A 346 14.71 -30.33 16.36
C LEU A 346 15.91 -30.68 15.49
N ASP A 347 16.13 -31.98 15.29
CA ASP A 347 17.12 -32.49 14.34
C ASP A 347 16.53 -32.60 12.92
N HIS A 348 17.37 -32.40 11.91
CA HIS A 348 16.99 -32.68 10.53
C HIS A 348 16.87 -34.19 10.33
N VAL A 349 15.70 -34.62 9.85
CA VAL A 349 15.46 -36.02 9.45
C VAL A 349 15.47 -36.12 7.93
N ASP A 350 16.41 -36.89 7.38
CA ASP A 350 16.38 -37.32 5.99
C ASP A 350 15.37 -38.48 5.84
N ILE A 351 14.46 -38.35 4.89
CA ILE A 351 13.51 -39.42 4.55
C ILE A 351 14.08 -40.19 3.35
N GLU A 352 14.35 -41.48 3.55
CA GLU A 352 14.79 -42.41 2.52
C GLU A 352 13.72 -42.72 1.45
#